data_AF-A0A849N911-F1
#
_entry.id   AF-A0A849N911-F1
#
_cell.length_a   1.000
_cell.length_b   1.000
_cell.length_c   1.000
_cell.angle_alpha   90.00
_cell.angle_beta   90.00
_cell.angle_gamma   90.00
#
_symmetry.space_group_name_H-M   'P 1'
#
loop_
_entity.id
_entity.type
_entity.pdbx_description
1 polymer ?
#
loop_
_entity_poly.entity_id
_entity_poly.type
_entity_poly.pdbx_seq_one_letter_code
_entity_poly.pdbx_strand_id
1 'polypeptide(L)'
;MDGTISFRSTTYEDRDATYATIQFNPQIGLFITDNFSIGLSINYLNNSVHNNETYEWGIGPNSRYYFNLDKIYPFIGVGYLFSLLGLSREDENIKSNQLIFTGGIDVFVTKSVAIETLISYMMKTQTYPKGFISSRE
;
A
#
# COMPACT_ATOMS: atom_id res chain seq x y z
N MET A 1 6.00 -13.39 -4.59
CA MET A 1 5.47 -12.85 -3.33
C MET A 1 6.39 -11.73 -2.94
N ASP A 2 5.84 -10.54 -2.76
CA ASP A 2 6.59 -9.34 -2.38
C ASP A 2 5.84 -8.64 -1.25
N GLY A 3 6.48 -7.65 -0.63
CA GLY A 3 5.81 -6.85 0.37
C GLY A 3 6.76 -5.97 1.16
N THR A 4 6.18 -4.99 1.83
CA THR A 4 6.94 -4.03 2.63
C THR A 4 6.45 -4.03 4.08
N ILE A 5 7.39 -4.08 5.00
CA ILE A 5 7.17 -3.77 6.42
C ILE A 5 8.05 -2.57 6.73
N SER A 6 7.48 -1.49 7.26
CA SER A 6 8.25 -0.30 7.61
C SER A 6 7.73 0.35 8.88
N PHE A 7 8.67 0.87 9.67
CA PHE A 7 8.42 1.68 10.85
C PHE A 7 9.16 3.01 10.70
N ARG A 8 8.50 4.12 11.00
CA ARG A 8 9.07 5.46 10.99
C ARG A 8 8.62 6.20 12.23
N SER A 9 9.54 6.87 12.91
CA SER A 9 9.23 7.77 14.02
C SER A 9 9.90 9.12 13.77
N THR A 10 9.22 10.22 14.09
CA THR A 10 9.75 11.59 13.94
C THR A 10 9.24 12.44 15.10
N THR A 11 10.16 13.03 15.84
CA THR A 11 9.86 13.91 16.98
C THR A 11 10.11 15.36 16.59
N TYR A 12 9.17 16.24 16.92
CA TYR A 12 9.32 17.68 16.73
C TYR A 12 9.44 18.36 18.11
N GLU A 13 10.63 18.90 18.39
CA GLU A 13 10.93 19.57 19.67
C GLU A 13 10.05 20.81 19.90
N ASP A 14 9.72 21.56 18.84
CA ASP A 14 8.90 22.78 18.96
C ASP A 14 7.42 22.53 19.34
N ARG A 15 6.93 21.29 19.26
CA ARG A 15 5.51 20.96 19.47
C ARG A 15 5.26 19.84 20.48
N ASP A 16 6.30 19.32 21.16
CA ASP A 16 6.24 18.13 22.01
C ASP A 16 5.41 16.99 21.36
N ALA A 17 5.59 16.80 20.05
CA ALA A 17 4.78 15.90 19.25
C ALA A 17 5.66 14.83 18.59
N THR A 18 5.35 13.56 18.88
CA THR A 18 5.94 12.39 18.24
C THR A 18 4.96 11.83 17.22
N TYR A 19 5.44 11.71 15.98
CA TYR A 19 4.74 11.07 14.87
C TYR A 19 5.32 9.68 14.66
N ALA A 20 4.51 8.65 14.79
CA ALA A 20 4.89 7.27 14.50
C ALA A 20 4.04 6.74 13.33
N THR A 21 4.69 6.06 12.39
CA THR A 21 4.04 5.40 11.25
C THR A 21 4.49 3.95 11.19
N ILE A 22 3.52 3.05 11.20
CA ILE A 22 3.71 1.62 10.98
C ILE A 22 3.01 1.26 9.68
N GLN A 23 3.70 0.57 8.78
CA GLN A 23 3.14 0.19 7.50
C GLN A 23 3.48 -1.27 7.19
N PHE A 24 2.47 -2.01 6.73
CA PHE A 24 2.54 -3.42 6.37
C PHE A 24 1.77 -3.65 5.07
N ASN A 25 2.47 -4.07 4.01
CA ASN A 25 1.89 -4.24 2.67
C ASN A 25 2.35 -5.55 2.03
N PRO A 26 1.86 -6.71 2.48
CA PRO A 26 2.15 -7.96 1.80
C PRO A 26 1.36 -8.06 0.49
N GLN A 27 1.99 -8.63 -0.54
CA GLN A 27 1.38 -9.00 -1.80
C GLN A 27 1.63 -10.47 -2.09
N ILE A 28 0.54 -11.18 -2.35
CA ILE A 28 0.57 -12.60 -2.68
C ILE A 28 0.11 -12.73 -4.12
N GLY A 29 0.89 -13.40 -4.97
CA GLY A 29 0.59 -13.57 -6.38
C GLY A 29 0.81 -15.01 -6.84
N LEU A 30 0.01 -15.42 -7.82
CA LEU A 30 0.05 -16.71 -8.49
C LEU A 30 0.18 -16.45 -9.99
N PHE A 31 1.10 -17.16 -10.65
CA PHE A 31 1.23 -17.12 -12.11
C PHE A 31 0.10 -17.93 -12.75
N ILE A 32 -0.70 -17.29 -13.58
CA ILE A 32 -1.70 -17.97 -14.43
C ILE A 32 -1.01 -18.48 -15.70
N THR A 33 -0.06 -17.71 -16.22
CA THR A 33 0.81 -18.08 -17.34
C THR A 33 2.25 -17.71 -17.02
N ASP A 34 3.19 -18.16 -17.84
CA ASP A 34 4.64 -17.91 -17.65
C ASP A 34 5.00 -16.41 -17.59
N ASN A 35 4.14 -15.54 -18.12
CA ASN A 35 4.37 -14.09 -18.19
C ASN A 35 3.30 -13.27 -17.47
N PHE A 36 2.29 -13.89 -16.86
CA PHE A 36 1.19 -13.16 -16.23
C PHE A 36 0.82 -13.73 -14.87
N SER A 37 0.83 -12.86 -13.87
CA SER A 37 0.40 -13.17 -12.51
C SER A 37 -0.83 -12.35 -12.13
N ILE A 38 -1.68 -12.98 -11.31
CA ILE A 38 -2.70 -12.28 -10.54
C ILE A 38 -2.39 -12.45 -9.07
N GLY A 39 -2.83 -11.50 -8.28
CA GLY A 39 -2.53 -11.50 -6.87
C GLY A 39 -3.54 -10.71 -6.07
N LEU A 40 -3.26 -10.70 -4.78
CA LEU A 40 -4.02 -10.01 -3.77
C LEU A 40 -3.05 -9.18 -2.94
N SER A 41 -3.34 -7.89 -2.86
CA SER A 41 -2.62 -6.93 -2.04
C SER A 41 -3.39 -6.71 -0.75
N ILE A 42 -2.66 -6.66 0.35
CA ILE A 42 -3.18 -6.24 1.65
C ILE A 42 -2.39 -5.00 2.06
N ASN A 43 -3.06 -4.03 2.63
CA ASN A 43 -2.45 -2.83 3.19
C ASN A 43 -2.90 -2.69 4.64
N TYR A 44 -1.95 -2.36 5.51
CA TYR A 44 -2.21 -1.83 6.82
C TYR A 44 -1.26 -0.65 7.05
N LEU A 45 -1.80 0.46 7.50
CA LEU A 45 -1.07 1.67 7.85
C LEU A 45 -1.62 2.20 9.16
N ASN A 46 -0.76 2.39 10.15
CA ASN A 46 -1.10 3.10 11.38
C ASN A 46 -0.25 4.36 11.45
N ASN A 47 -0.90 5.51 11.66
CA ASN A 47 -0.27 6.77 11.97
C ASN A 47 -0.71 7.23 13.35
N SER A 48 0.24 7.38 14.26
CA SER A 48 0.03 7.86 15.62
C SER A 48 0.63 9.25 15.78
N VAL A 49 -0.16 10.17 16.31
CA VAL A 49 0.26 11.52 16.69
C VAL A 49 -0.18 11.78 18.12
N HIS A 50 0.77 11.71 19.06
CA HIS A 50 0.49 11.82 20.49
C HIS A 50 -0.58 10.80 20.96
N ASN A 51 -1.82 11.24 21.25
CA ASN A 51 -2.96 10.41 21.69
C ASN A 51 -4.01 10.13 20.60
N ASN A 52 -3.77 10.58 19.36
CA ASN A 52 -4.67 10.34 18.24
C ASN A 52 -4.02 9.34 17.30
N GLU A 53 -4.75 8.26 17.01
CA GLU A 53 -4.33 7.24 16.07
C GLU A 53 -5.29 7.22 14.88
N THR A 54 -4.71 7.05 13.70
CA THR A 54 -5.42 6.82 12.44
C THR A 54 -4.93 5.50 11.88
N TYR A 55 -5.85 4.59 11.57
CA TYR A 55 -5.51 3.34 10.92
C TYR A 55 -6.19 3.24 9.57
N GLU A 56 -5.48 2.71 8.59
CA GLU A 56 -6.00 2.30 7.30
C GLU A 56 -5.77 0.80 7.16
N TRP A 57 -6.82 0.06 6.81
CA TRP A 57 -6.70 -1.33 6.37
C TRP A 57 -7.35 -1.46 5.01
N GLY A 58 -6.68 -2.16 4.09
CA GLY A 58 -7.20 -2.39 2.77
C GLY A 58 -6.83 -3.75 2.21
N ILE A 59 -7.64 -4.16 1.24
CA ILE A 59 -7.46 -5.40 0.49
C ILE A 59 -7.92 -5.17 -0.94
N GLY A 60 -7.27 -5.83 -1.89
CA GLY A 60 -7.78 -5.82 -3.24
C GLY A 60 -6.90 -6.58 -4.24
N PRO A 61 -7.44 -6.81 -5.44
CA PRO A 61 -6.75 -7.58 -6.46
C PRO A 61 -5.60 -6.78 -7.07
N ASN A 62 -4.57 -7.50 -7.51
CA ASN A 62 -3.52 -6.98 -8.37
C ASN A 62 -3.22 -7.96 -9.50
N SER A 63 -2.52 -7.48 -10.53
CA SER A 63 -2.01 -8.30 -11.60
C SER A 63 -0.71 -7.71 -12.13
N ARG A 64 0.18 -8.57 -12.62
CA ARG A 64 1.46 -8.17 -13.22
C ARG A 64 1.71 -8.96 -14.49
N TYR A 65 2.28 -8.28 -15.48
CA TYR A 65 2.77 -8.87 -16.71
C TYR A 65 4.29 -8.73 -16.77
N TYR A 66 4.99 -9.83 -17.02
CA TYR A 66 6.44 -9.94 -17.02
C TYR A 66 6.95 -10.12 -18.45
N PHE A 67 7.87 -9.25 -18.86
CA PHE A 67 8.62 -9.37 -20.10
C PHE A 67 9.83 -10.27 -19.84
N ASN A 68 9.96 -11.36 -20.58
CA ASN A 68 11.11 -12.26 -20.44
C ASN A 68 12.30 -11.72 -21.25
N LEU A 69 13.29 -11.16 -20.56
CA LEU A 69 14.56 -10.70 -21.13
C LEU A 69 15.73 -11.43 -20.46
N ASP A 70 15.79 -12.75 -20.67
CA ASP A 70 16.83 -13.68 -20.19
C ASP A 70 17.00 -13.70 -18.66
N LYS A 71 17.94 -12.88 -18.14
CA LYS A 71 18.28 -12.78 -16.71
C LYS A 71 17.56 -11.64 -16.00
N ILE A 72 16.84 -10.83 -16.76
CA ILE A 72 16.14 -9.63 -16.30
C ILE A 72 14.67 -9.78 -16.68
N TYR A 73 13.78 -9.54 -15.73
CA TYR A 73 12.34 -9.65 -15.94
C TYR A 73 11.70 -8.30 -15.64
N PRO A 74 11.67 -7.36 -16.62
CA PRO A 74 10.87 -6.17 -16.47
C PRO A 74 9.41 -6.55 -16.32
N PHE A 75 8.67 -5.80 -15.50
CA PHE A 75 7.25 -6.00 -15.33
C PHE A 75 6.50 -4.69 -15.33
N ILE A 76 5.22 -4.80 -15.69
CA ILE A 76 4.20 -3.78 -15.44
C ILE A 76 3.07 -4.42 -14.66
N GLY A 77 2.41 -3.65 -13.83
CA GLY A 77 1.30 -4.13 -13.02
C GLY A 77 0.22 -3.10 -12.83
N VAL A 78 -0.95 -3.61 -12.50
CA VAL A 78 -2.09 -2.82 -12.09
C VAL A 78 -2.74 -3.49 -10.88
N GLY A 79 -3.10 -2.68 -9.90
CA GLY A 79 -3.77 -3.11 -8.69
C GLY A 79 -4.90 -2.16 -8.36
N TYR A 80 -5.92 -2.71 -7.70
CA TYR A 80 -6.99 -1.93 -7.12
C TYR A 80 -7.10 -2.30 -5.65
N LEU A 81 -7.12 -1.31 -4.76
CA LEU A 81 -7.20 -1.50 -3.32
C LEU A 81 -8.43 -0.81 -2.76
N PHE A 82 -9.26 -1.56 -2.04
CA PHE A 82 -10.34 -1.02 -1.23
C PHE A 82 -9.82 -0.92 0.20
N SER A 83 -9.84 0.29 0.77
CA SER A 83 -9.38 0.55 2.13
C SER A 83 -10.45 1.24 2.97
N LEU A 84 -10.44 0.95 4.27
CA LEU A 84 -11.18 1.65 5.30
C LEU A 84 -10.20 2.42 6.15
N LEU A 85 -10.44 3.72 6.29
CA LEU A 85 -9.69 4.62 7.15
C LEU A 85 -10.54 4.90 8.40
N GLY A 86 -10.04 4.50 9.56
CA GLY A 86 -10.67 4.76 10.85
C GLY A 86 -9.84 5.72 11.69
N LEU A 87 -10.53 6.54 12.50
CA LEU A 87 -9.93 7.40 13.51
C LEU A 87 -10.29 6.84 14.88
N SER A 88 -9.33 6.71 15.78
CA SER A 88 -9.57 6.10 17.11
C SER A 88 -10.57 6.86 18.01
N ARG A 89 -11.09 8.01 17.57
CA ARG A 89 -12.06 8.83 18.32
C ARG A 89 -13.42 8.99 17.62
N GLU A 90 -13.63 8.41 16.44
CA GLU A 90 -14.88 8.52 15.69
C GLU A 90 -15.33 7.15 15.16
N ASP A 91 -16.61 6.82 15.31
CA ASP A 91 -17.21 5.56 14.83
C ASP A 91 -17.43 5.54 13.31
N GLU A 92 -17.14 6.64 12.61
CA GLU A 92 -17.33 6.75 11.17
C GLU A 92 -16.06 6.38 10.38
N ASN A 93 -16.16 5.33 9.58
CA ASN A 93 -15.07 4.91 8.69
C ASN A 93 -15.15 5.63 7.33
N ILE A 94 -14.04 6.22 6.90
CA ILE A 94 -13.88 6.80 5.57
C ILE A 94 -13.53 5.68 4.59
N LYS A 95 -14.30 5.56 3.50
CA LYS A 95 -14.00 4.61 2.42
C LYS A 95 -12.96 5.22 1.49
N SER A 96 -11.94 4.43 1.17
CA SER A 96 -10.87 4.81 0.27
C SER A 96 -10.75 3.76 -0.84
N ASN A 97 -10.59 4.23 -2.07
CA ASN A 97 -10.33 3.41 -3.23
C ASN A 97 -9.02 3.86 -3.86
N GLN A 98 -8.14 2.92 -4.18
CA GLN A 98 -6.86 3.21 -4.82
C GLN A 98 -6.72 2.41 -6.10
N LEU A 99 -6.35 3.09 -7.19
CA LEU A 99 -5.88 2.47 -8.41
C LEU A 99 -4.36 2.66 -8.47
N ILE A 100 -3.63 1.56 -8.60
CA ILE A 100 -2.17 1.51 -8.47
C ILE A 100 -1.61 0.96 -9.78
N PHE A 101 -0.73 1.72 -10.40
CA PHE A 101 0.08 1.26 -11.53
C PHE A 101 1.51 1.04 -11.06
N THR A 102 2.05 -0.12 -11.36
CA THR A 102 3.43 -0.47 -10.99
C THR A 102 4.25 -0.81 -12.22
N GLY A 103 5.54 -0.52 -12.16
CA GLY A 103 6.50 -0.88 -13.19
C GLY A 103 7.85 -1.12 -12.53
N GLY A 104 8.58 -2.11 -13.00
CA GLY A 104 9.78 -2.52 -12.31
C GLY A 104 10.61 -3.52 -13.08
N ILE A 105 11.69 -3.96 -12.43
CA ILE A 105 12.62 -4.93 -12.98
C ILE A 105 13.02 -5.91 -11.88
N ASP A 106 12.81 -7.20 -12.14
CA ASP A 106 13.30 -8.30 -11.29
C ASP A 106 14.60 -8.86 -11.84
N VAL A 107 15.63 -8.90 -10.99
CA VAL A 107 16.93 -9.51 -11.28
C VAL A 107 17.14 -10.69 -10.33
N PHE A 108 17.08 -11.91 -10.86
CA PHE A 108 17.22 -13.13 -10.06
C PHE A 108 18.67 -13.32 -9.58
N VAL A 109 18.88 -13.29 -8.27
CA VAL A 109 20.16 -13.60 -7.63
C VAL A 109 20.30 -15.11 -7.42
N THR A 110 19.18 -15.79 -7.15
CA THR A 110 19.09 -17.25 -7.02
C THR A 110 17.85 -17.75 -7.75
N LYS A 111 17.63 -19.07 -7.79
CA LYS A 111 16.43 -19.69 -8.40
C LYS A 111 15.11 -19.28 -7.72
N SER A 112 15.15 -18.75 -6.49
CA SER A 112 13.96 -18.44 -5.70
C SER A 112 13.92 -17.00 -5.17
N VAL A 113 14.99 -16.22 -5.34
CA VAL A 113 15.13 -14.87 -4.80
C VAL A 113 15.60 -13.93 -5.90
N ALA A 114 14.83 -12.87 -6.11
CA ALA A 114 15.15 -11.77 -6.99
C ALA A 114 15.32 -10.47 -6.21
N ILE A 115 16.16 -9.59 -6.73
CA ILE A 115 16.19 -8.18 -6.33
C ILE A 115 15.23 -7.45 -7.27
N GLU A 116 14.22 -6.82 -6.69
CA GLU A 116 13.20 -6.07 -7.41
C GLU A 116 13.52 -4.57 -7.34
N THR A 117 13.45 -3.90 -8.48
CA THR A 117 13.30 -2.44 -8.54
C THR A 117 11.84 -2.13 -8.87
N LEU A 118 11.26 -1.16 -8.16
CA LEU A 118 9.83 -0.87 -8.25
C LEU A 118 9.60 0.64 -8.32
N ILE A 119 8.82 1.04 -9.32
CA ILE A 119 8.21 2.36 -9.45
C ILE A 119 6.70 2.15 -9.36
N SER A 120 6.02 3.01 -8.60
CA SER A 120 4.58 2.93 -8.40
C SER A 120 3.95 4.30 -8.51
N TYR A 121 2.81 4.36 -9.18
CA TYR A 121 1.92 5.51 -9.24
C TYR A 121 0.54 5.12 -8.70
N MET A 122 0.03 5.91 -7.77
CA MET A 122 -1.23 5.62 -7.07
C MET A 122 -2.20 6.79 -7.20
N MET A 123 -3.40 6.48 -7.66
CA MET A 123 -4.55 7.39 -7.63
C MET A 123 -5.45 6.99 -6.48
N LYS A 124 -5.67 7.89 -5.52
CA LYS A 124 -6.50 7.65 -4.32
C LYS A 124 -7.75 8.52 -4.37
N THR A 125 -8.91 7.88 -4.22
CA THR A 125 -10.20 8.56 -4.05
C THR A 125 -10.75 8.23 -2.66
N GLN A 126 -11.13 9.25 -1.90
CA GLN A 126 -11.69 9.10 -0.56
C GLN A 126 -13.12 9.65 -0.54
N THR A 127 -14.03 8.85 0.00
CA THR A 127 -15.43 9.24 0.19
C THR A 127 -15.67 9.46 1.67
N TYR A 128 -15.90 10.72 2.04
CA TYR A 128 -16.20 11.12 3.40
C TYR A 128 -17.69 10.93 3.72
N PRO A 129 -18.03 10.48 4.93
CA PRO A 129 -19.42 10.45 5.39
C PRO A 129 -19.99 11.87 5.51
N LYS A 130 -21.31 12.00 5.32
CA LYS A 130 -22.00 13.29 5.15
C LYS A 130 -22.00 14.21 6.40
N GLY A 131 -21.50 13.75 7.55
CA GLY A 131 -21.36 14.54 8.79
C GLY A 131 -19.99 15.16 9.02
N PHE A 132 -18.96 14.72 8.29
CA PHE A 132 -17.55 15.04 8.59
C PHE A 132 -17.17 16.52 8.38
N ILE A 133 -17.88 17.22 7.49
CA ILE A 133 -17.59 18.62 7.13
C ILE A 133 -18.30 19.62 8.08
N SER A 134 -19.39 19.20 8.73
CA SER A 134 -20.24 20.08 9.56
C SER A 134 -19.68 20.41 10.95
N SER A 135 -18.59 19.78 11.38
CA SER A 135 -18.00 19.93 12.72
C SER A 135 -16.84 20.93 12.77
N ARG A 136 -16.51 21.59 11.65
CA ARG A 136 -15.39 22.55 11.55
C ARG A 136 -15.82 24.02 11.41
N GLU A 137 -17.10 24.34 11.62
CA GLU A 137 -17.60 25.72 11.75
C GLU A 137 -17.88 26.09 13.21
#